data_AF-A0A6V7JYV5-F1
#
_entry.id   AF-A0A6V7JYV5-F1
#
_cell.length_a   1.000
_cell.length_b   1.000
_cell.length_c   1.000
_cell.angle_alpha   90.00
_cell.angle_beta   90.00
_cell.angle_gamma   90.00
#
_symmetry.space_group_name_H-M   'P 1'
#
loop_
_entity.id
_entity.type
_entity.pdbx_description
1 polymer ?
#
loop_
_entity_poly.entity_id
_entity_poly.type
_entity_poly.pdbx_seq_one_letter_code
_entity_poly.pdbx_strand_id
1 'polypeptide(L)' 'CCKVCARVEGEPCGGLFGFSGSCAVGLQCVIKNLRPLDELDEGTCS' A
#
# COMPACT_ATOMS: atom_id res chain seq x y z
N CYS A 1 15.83 10.10 -3.17
CA CYS A 1 14.42 9.77 -3.46
C CYS A 1 14.31 9.47 -4.94
N CYS A 2 13.91 8.26 -5.32
CA CYS A 2 13.77 7.85 -6.72
C CYS A 2 12.33 8.02 -7.17
N LYS A 3 12.10 8.45 -8.42
CA LYS A 3 10.76 8.38 -9.02
C LYS A 3 10.47 6.91 -9.30
N VAL A 4 9.50 6.35 -8.58
CA VAL A 4 9.00 4.99 -8.78
C VAL A 4 7.61 5.06 -9.40
N CYS A 5 7.22 4.00 -10.10
CA CYS A 5 5.86 3.90 -10.62
C CYS A 5 4.86 3.79 -9.47
N ALA A 6 3.73 4.47 -9.61
CA ALA A 6 2.61 4.29 -8.70
C ALA A 6 1.91 2.95 -8.98
N ARG A 7 1.30 2.37 -7.93
CA ARG A 7 0.59 1.10 -7.95
C ARG A 7 -0.82 1.26 -8.56
N VAL A 8 -1.23 0.30 -9.38
CA VAL A 8 -2.56 0.28 -10.01
C VAL A 8 -3.60 -0.39 -9.12
N GLU A 9 -4.89 -0.35 -9.50
CA GLU A 9 -5.95 -1.01 -8.75
C GLU A 9 -5.65 -2.51 -8.59
N GLY A 10 -5.82 -3.05 -7.38
CA GLY A 10 -5.50 -4.44 -7.07
C GLY A 10 -4.04 -4.71 -6.69
N GLU A 11 -3.13 -3.75 -6.86
CA GLU A 11 -1.74 -3.90 -6.43
C GLU A 11 -1.55 -3.65 -4.93
N PRO A 12 -0.54 -4.29 -4.31
CA PRO A 12 -0.22 -4.08 -2.90
C PRO A 12 0.31 -2.66 -2.66
N CYS A 13 -0.05 -2.09 -1.52
CA CYS A 13 0.35 -0.75 -1.10
C CYS A 13 0.60 -0.70 0.41
N GLY A 14 1.37 0.28 0.87
CA GLY A 14 1.72 0.40 2.29
C GLY A 14 2.86 -0.55 2.68
N GLY A 15 2.61 -1.43 3.65
CA GLY A 15 3.59 -2.36 4.20
C GLY A 15 4.56 -1.69 5.20
N LEU A 16 5.45 -2.50 5.79
CA LEU A 16 6.49 -2.03 6.73
C LEU A 16 7.26 -0.86 6.10
N PHE A 17 7.32 0.29 6.76
CA PHE A 17 7.97 1.52 6.28
C PHE A 17 7.50 2.05 4.89
N GLY A 18 6.36 1.61 4.37
CA GLY A 18 5.89 2.00 3.04
C GLY A 18 6.61 1.29 1.88
N PHE A 19 7.26 0.15 2.13
CA PHE A 19 7.99 -0.62 1.11
C PHE A 19 7.10 -1.17 -0.02
N SER A 20 5.82 -1.44 0.22
CA SER A 20 4.91 -1.99 -0.80
C SER A 20 4.54 -0.94 -1.86
N GLY A 21 4.81 0.34 -1.59
CA GLY A 21 4.69 1.45 -2.55
C GLY A 21 3.41 2.27 -2.40
N SER A 22 3.23 3.24 -3.29
CA SER A 22 2.12 4.20 -3.26
C SER A 22 1.17 4.00 -4.44
N CYS A 23 -0.14 4.10 -4.18
CA CYS A 23 -1.18 3.99 -5.21
C CYS A 23 -1.15 5.17 -6.21
N ALA A 24 -1.63 4.91 -7.42
CA ALA A 24 -1.82 5.92 -8.45
C ALA A 24 -2.83 6.99 -8.02
N VAL A 25 -2.76 8.15 -8.67
CA VAL A 25 -3.68 9.27 -8.40
C VAL A 25 -5.13 8.81 -8.62
N GLY A 26 -5.96 8.96 -7.60
CA GLY A 26 -7.37 8.53 -7.62
C GLY A 26 -7.62 7.17 -6.97
N LEU A 27 -6.58 6.42 -6.58
CA LEU A 27 -6.69 5.18 -5.82
C LEU A 27 -6.26 5.38 -4.38
N GLN A 28 -6.91 4.67 -3.47
CA GLN A 28 -6.63 4.71 -2.04
C GLN A 28 -6.11 3.37 -1.54
N CYS A 29 -5.14 3.41 -0.63
CA CYS A 29 -4.60 2.19 -0.05
C CYS A 29 -5.55 1.66 1.03
N VAL A 30 -6.21 0.54 0.76
CA VAL A 30 -7.20 -0.06 1.67
C VAL A 30 -6.57 -1.24 2.40
N ILE A 31 -6.37 -1.10 3.70
CA ILE A 31 -5.83 -2.16 4.58
C ILE A 31 -6.99 -3.01 5.09
N LYS A 32 -7.10 -4.26 4.61
CA LYS A 32 -8.22 -5.16 4.94
C LYS A 32 -7.97 -6.06 6.15
N ASN A 33 -6.73 -6.13 6.66
CA ASN A 33 -6.36 -7.02 7.77
C ASN A 33 -5.70 -6.24 8.92
N LEU A 34 -6.51 -5.52 9.69
CA LEU A 34 -6.08 -4.93 10.97
C LEU A 34 -5.89 -6.06 12.02
N ARG A 35 -4.83 -6.84 11.90
CA ARG A 35 -4.33 -7.71 12.97
C ARG A 35 -3.44 -6.87 13.91
N PRO A 36 -3.26 -7.27 15.19
CA PRO A 36 -2.70 -6.38 16.20
C PRO A 36 -1.25 -6.00 15.89
N LEU A 37 -1.06 -4.69 15.65
CA LEU A 37 0.08 -3.76 15.77
C LEU A 37 1.53 -4.17 15.38
N ASP A 38 1.88 -5.45 15.31
CA ASP A 38 3.25 -5.91 15.08
C ASP A 38 3.48 -6.50 13.67
N GLU A 39 2.42 -6.80 12.92
CA GLU A 39 2.54 -7.36 11.57
C GLU A 39 1.60 -6.67 10.57
N LEU A 40 2.21 -5.75 9.81
CA LEU A 40 2.00 -5.65 8.36
C LEU A 40 0.67 -5.01 7.90
N ASP A 41 0.60 -3.68 7.95
CA ASP A 41 -0.39 -2.89 7.21
C ASP A 41 -0.09 -2.88 5.68
N GLU A 42 0.01 -4.07 5.06
CA GLU A 42 -0.02 -4.20 3.61
C GLU A 42 -1.50 -4.23 3.16
N GLY A 43 -1.88 -3.20 2.40
CA GLY A 43 -3.20 -3.04 1.83
C GLY A 43 -3.19 -3.27 0.33
N THR A 44 -4.31 -2.94 -0.31
CA THR A 44 -4.46 -2.99 -1.77
C THR A 44 -5.01 -1.67 -2.29
N CYS A 45 -4.51 -1.20 -3.42
CA CYS A 45 -5.04 -0.01 -4.07
C CYS A 45 -6.46 -0.27 -4.62
N SER A 46 -7.41 0.55 -4.20
CA SER A 46 -8.81 0.49 -4.61
C SER A 46 -9.42 1.88 -4.75
#